data_AF-A0A0P0VBS7-F1
#
_entry.id   AF-A0A0P0VBS7-F1
#
_cell.length_a   1.000
_cell.length_b   1.000
_cell.length_c   1.000
_cell.angle_alpha   90.00
_cell.angle_beta   90.00
_cell.angle_gamma   90.00
#
_symmetry.space_group_name_H-M   'P 1'
#
loop_
_entity.id
_entity.type
_entity.pdbx_description
1 polymer ?
#
loop_
_entity_poly.entity_id
_entity_poly.type
_entity_poly.pdbx_seq_one_letter_code
_entity_poly.pdbx_strand_id
1 'polypeptide(L)'
;YSEIIEQIDRDVKRTHPDMHFFCGDSSFAKSNQESLKNILIIFAKLNAGIRYVQGMNEILAPLFFVFRNDPDDKNANFAEADSFFCFMELLSGFRDNFCQKLDNSAVGIQGTLSKLSQLVAKYDGELQRYLEITTEINPQFYAFRWITLLLTQEFNFADTIHIWDTLLSDPDGPQETLLRICCAMLILVRKRLLAGDFTSNLKLLQNYPPTNISHLLYVANKLH
;
A
#
# COMPACT_ATOMS: atom_id res chain seq x y z
N TYR A 1 -10.30 -21.26 -10.38
CA TYR A 1 -9.24 -21.33 -9.35
C TYR A 1 -7.85 -21.57 -9.93
N SER A 2 -7.67 -22.41 -10.97
CA SER A 2 -6.36 -22.58 -11.65
C SER A 2 -5.75 -21.24 -12.07
N GLU A 3 -6.53 -20.39 -12.75
CA GLU A 3 -6.08 -19.06 -13.20
C GLU A 3 -5.59 -18.15 -12.07
N ILE A 4 -6.27 -18.15 -10.91
CA ILE A 4 -5.87 -17.36 -9.73
C ILE A 4 -4.57 -17.89 -9.15
N ILE A 5 -4.42 -19.21 -9.06
CA ILE A 5 -3.19 -19.85 -8.55
C ILE A 5 -2.02 -19.54 -9.47
N GLU A 6 -2.22 -19.61 -10.78
CA GLU A 6 -1.20 -19.24 -11.78
C GLU A 6 -0.84 -17.74 -11.72
N GLN A 7 -1.83 -16.87 -11.47
CA GLN A 7 -1.59 -15.46 -11.26
C GLN A 7 -0.76 -15.20 -10.00
N ILE A 8 -1.12 -15.82 -8.87
CA ILE A 8 -0.34 -15.75 -7.63
C ILE A 8 1.09 -16.24 -7.86
N ASP A 9 1.26 -17.37 -8.55
CA ASP A 9 2.58 -17.94 -8.84
C ASP A 9 3.47 -16.97 -9.64
N ARG A 10 2.92 -16.30 -10.66
CA ARG A 10 3.63 -15.28 -11.43
C ARG A 10 3.98 -14.06 -10.58
N ASP A 11 3.05 -13.60 -9.76
CA ASP A 11 3.22 -12.40 -8.93
C ASP A 11 4.23 -12.61 -7.80
N VAL A 12 4.21 -13.76 -7.14
CA VAL A 12 5.18 -14.14 -6.11
C VAL A 12 6.60 -14.19 -6.70
N LYS A 13 6.79 -14.77 -7.89
CA LYS A 13 8.10 -14.84 -8.56
C LYS A 13 8.70 -13.48 -8.89
N ARG A 14 7.87 -12.45 -9.09
CA ARG A 14 8.30 -11.08 -9.40
C ARG A 14 8.28 -10.16 -8.17
N THR A 15 8.02 -10.68 -6.97
CA THR A 15 7.95 -9.88 -5.74
C THR A 15 9.36 -9.47 -5.32
N HIS A 16 9.62 -8.15 -5.26
CA HIS A 16 10.92 -7.57 -4.89
C HIS A 16 12.12 -8.30 -5.53
N PRO A 17 12.28 -8.25 -6.87
CA PRO A 17 13.27 -9.05 -7.59
C PRO A 17 14.72 -8.72 -7.18
N ASP A 18 14.95 -7.51 -6.66
CA ASP A 18 16.25 -7.05 -6.20
C ASP A 18 16.64 -7.60 -4.80
N MET A 19 15.71 -8.28 -4.12
CA MET A 19 15.94 -8.84 -2.78
C MET A 19 16.15 -10.35 -2.85
N HIS A 20 17.34 -10.81 -2.47
CA HIS A 20 17.67 -12.23 -2.35
C HIS A 20 16.75 -13.03 -1.42
N PHE A 21 16.06 -12.33 -0.51
CA PHE A 21 15.07 -12.93 0.38
C PHE A 21 13.83 -13.44 -0.39
N PHE A 22 13.39 -12.72 -1.42
CA PHE A 22 12.19 -13.03 -2.20
C PHE A 22 12.51 -13.63 -3.58
N CYS A 23 13.67 -13.32 -4.15
CA CYS A 23 14.05 -13.72 -5.50
C CYS A 23 15.44 -14.36 -5.52
N GLY A 24 15.54 -15.57 -6.08
CA GLY A 24 16.81 -16.26 -6.27
C GLY A 24 16.66 -17.77 -6.36
N ASP A 25 17.75 -18.45 -6.74
CA ASP A 25 17.77 -19.91 -6.90
C ASP A 25 18.02 -20.69 -5.61
N SER A 26 18.31 -19.98 -4.51
CA SER A 26 18.56 -20.57 -3.21
C SER A 26 17.33 -21.31 -2.69
N SER A 27 17.56 -22.38 -1.92
CA SER A 27 16.49 -23.10 -1.23
C SER A 27 15.72 -22.19 -0.27
N PHE A 28 16.40 -21.21 0.34
CA PHE A 28 15.80 -20.23 1.24
C PHE A 28 14.79 -19.32 0.52
N ALA A 29 15.18 -18.72 -0.61
CA ALA A 29 14.28 -17.86 -1.39
C ALA A 29 13.08 -18.64 -1.93
N LYS A 30 13.31 -19.87 -2.43
CA LYS A 30 12.22 -20.76 -2.90
C LYS A 30 11.26 -21.14 -1.78
N SER A 31 11.77 -21.40 -0.56
CA SER A 31 10.94 -21.65 0.62
C SER A 31 10.07 -20.44 0.95
N ASN A 32 10.64 -19.22 0.91
CA ASN A 32 9.91 -17.98 1.19
C ASN A 32 8.82 -17.73 0.13
N GLN A 33 9.12 -17.95 -1.15
CA GLN A 33 8.14 -17.84 -2.23
C GLN A 33 6.97 -18.82 -2.03
N GLU A 34 7.26 -20.07 -1.63
CA GLU A 34 6.20 -21.05 -1.39
C GLU A 34 5.31 -20.66 -0.21
N SER A 35 5.88 -20.15 0.89
CA SER A 35 5.09 -19.63 2.02
C SER A 35 4.20 -18.46 1.61
N LEU A 36 4.72 -17.48 0.87
CA LEU A 36 3.91 -16.36 0.34
C LEU A 36 2.75 -16.87 -0.53
N LYS A 37 3.04 -17.83 -1.43
CA LYS A 37 2.04 -18.44 -2.30
C LYS A 37 0.96 -19.17 -1.51
N ASN A 38 1.33 -19.96 -0.50
CA ASN A 38 0.39 -20.67 0.37
C ASN A 38 -0.58 -19.70 1.06
N ILE A 39 -0.04 -18.65 1.69
CA ILE A 39 -0.82 -17.61 2.36
C ILE A 39 -1.83 -16.98 1.40
N LEU A 40 -1.38 -16.55 0.21
CA LEU A 40 -2.25 -15.90 -0.78
C LEU A 40 -3.33 -16.85 -1.34
N ILE A 41 -3.00 -18.13 -1.54
CA ILE A 41 -3.97 -19.14 -1.99
C ILE A 41 -5.03 -19.38 -0.91
N ILE A 42 -4.62 -19.52 0.36
CA ILE A 42 -5.54 -19.71 1.49
C ILE A 42 -6.45 -18.48 1.62
N PHE A 43 -5.87 -17.27 1.59
CA PHE A 43 -6.62 -16.01 1.60
C PHE A 43 -7.68 -15.97 0.49
N ALA A 44 -7.29 -16.27 -0.75
CA ALA A 44 -8.20 -16.22 -1.90
C ALA A 44 -9.35 -17.23 -1.81
N LYS A 45 -9.11 -18.39 -1.18
CA LYS A 45 -10.14 -19.41 -0.93
C LYS A 45 -11.11 -19.00 0.17
N LEU A 46 -10.61 -18.44 1.27
CA LEU A 46 -11.44 -18.02 2.39
C LEU A 46 -12.26 -16.76 2.07
N ASN A 47 -11.73 -15.86 1.24
CA ASN A 47 -12.36 -14.59 0.88
C ASN A 47 -12.92 -14.62 -0.56
N ALA A 48 -13.82 -15.55 -0.87
CA ALA A 48 -14.31 -15.78 -2.24
C ALA A 48 -14.97 -14.55 -2.92
N GLY A 49 -15.39 -13.56 -2.13
CA GLY A 49 -15.95 -12.29 -2.61
C GLY A 49 -14.94 -11.22 -3.03
N ILE A 50 -13.69 -11.31 -2.53
CA ILE A 50 -12.58 -10.41 -2.91
C ILE A 50 -11.61 -11.17 -3.82
N ARG A 51 -11.24 -12.38 -3.38
CA ARG A 51 -10.19 -13.23 -3.97
C ARG A 51 -8.84 -12.51 -3.98
N TYR A 52 -7.88 -13.08 -4.70
CA TYR A 52 -6.59 -12.45 -4.93
C TYR A 52 -6.72 -11.30 -5.93
N VAL A 53 -6.14 -10.15 -5.60
CA VAL A 53 -5.99 -8.99 -6.49
C VAL A 53 -4.50 -8.72 -6.66
N GLN A 54 -4.08 -8.44 -7.90
CA GLN A 54 -2.69 -8.13 -8.20
C GLN A 54 -2.16 -7.01 -7.30
N GLY A 55 -1.01 -7.23 -6.67
CA GLY A 55 -0.40 -6.30 -5.70
C GLY A 55 -0.57 -6.74 -4.24
N MET A 56 -1.50 -7.65 -3.94
CA MET A 56 -1.61 -8.25 -2.60
C MET A 56 -0.33 -8.99 -2.16
N ASN A 57 0.43 -9.54 -3.11
CA ASN A 57 1.74 -10.13 -2.87
C ASN A 57 2.74 -9.11 -2.29
N GLU A 58 2.64 -7.84 -2.70
CA GLU A 58 3.52 -6.77 -2.24
C GLU A 58 3.11 -6.23 -0.87
N ILE A 59 1.83 -6.34 -0.51
CA ILE A 59 1.33 -6.07 0.85
C ILE A 59 1.77 -7.20 1.81
N LEU A 60 1.71 -8.46 1.37
CA LEU A 60 2.12 -9.59 2.21
C LEU A 60 3.64 -9.59 2.48
N ALA A 61 4.44 -9.15 1.51
CA ALA A 61 5.89 -9.25 1.56
C ALA A 61 6.53 -8.58 2.81
N PRO A 62 6.21 -7.32 3.17
CA PRO A 62 6.71 -6.70 4.41
C PRO A 62 6.39 -7.49 5.68
N LEU A 63 5.14 -7.97 5.83
CA LEU A 63 4.73 -8.77 6.99
C LEU A 63 5.55 -10.04 7.10
N PHE A 64 5.62 -10.80 6.00
CA PHE A 64 6.34 -12.06 5.97
C PHE A 64 7.84 -11.88 6.19
N PHE A 65 8.43 -10.82 5.64
CA PHE A 65 9.83 -10.50 5.88
C PHE A 65 10.11 -10.23 7.37
N VAL A 66 9.27 -9.44 8.03
CA VAL A 66 9.46 -9.13 9.46
C VAL A 66 9.36 -10.39 10.31
N PHE A 67 8.30 -11.19 10.15
CA PHE A 67 8.12 -12.41 10.95
C PHE A 67 9.19 -13.48 10.65
N ARG A 68 9.60 -13.63 9.39
CA ARG A 68 10.60 -14.64 9.01
C ARG A 68 12.01 -14.31 9.48
N ASN A 69 12.31 -13.02 9.68
CA ASN A 69 13.59 -12.55 10.21
C ASN A 69 13.52 -12.23 11.72
N ASP A 70 12.52 -12.76 12.44
CA ASP A 70 12.45 -12.63 13.90
C ASP A 70 13.72 -13.22 14.53
N PRO A 71 14.40 -12.51 15.46
CA PRO A 71 15.57 -13.02 16.17
C PRO A 71 15.32 -14.28 17.01
N ASP A 72 14.07 -14.55 17.42
CA ASP A 72 13.67 -15.79 18.07
C ASP A 72 13.23 -16.82 17.03
N ASP A 73 14.05 -17.86 16.86
CA ASP A 73 13.77 -18.98 15.95
C ASP A 73 12.39 -19.61 16.20
N LYS A 74 11.89 -19.59 17.44
CA LYS A 74 10.54 -20.12 17.73
C LYS A 74 9.47 -19.32 17.04
N ASN A 75 9.59 -17.99 16.99
CA ASN A 75 8.65 -17.12 16.30
C ASN A 75 8.84 -17.23 14.78
N ALA A 76 10.08 -17.23 14.30
CA ALA A 76 10.38 -17.32 12.86
C ALA A 76 9.87 -18.63 12.21
N ASN A 77 9.68 -19.69 13.00
CA ASN A 77 9.06 -20.95 12.57
C ASN A 77 7.56 -20.85 12.34
N PHE A 78 6.86 -19.91 13.00
CA PHE A 78 5.44 -19.64 12.80
C PHE A 78 5.17 -18.49 11.82
N ALA A 79 6.22 -17.93 11.21
CA ALA A 79 6.12 -16.78 10.33
C ALA A 79 5.04 -16.89 9.24
N GLU A 80 4.84 -18.08 8.64
CA GLU A 80 3.78 -18.27 7.64
C GLU A 80 2.37 -18.07 8.22
N ALA A 81 2.10 -18.64 9.39
CA ALA A 81 0.81 -18.52 10.07
C ALA A 81 0.58 -17.10 10.60
N ASP A 82 1.58 -16.51 11.26
CA ASP A 82 1.49 -15.15 11.79
C ASP A 82 1.28 -14.13 10.68
N SER A 83 2.02 -14.27 9.57
CA SER A 83 1.83 -13.44 8.38
C SER A 83 0.43 -13.59 7.81
N PHE A 84 -0.13 -14.80 7.76
CA PHE A 84 -1.50 -15.01 7.28
C PHE A 84 -2.52 -14.26 8.14
N PHE A 85 -2.46 -14.38 9.47
CA PHE A 85 -3.42 -13.73 10.36
C PHE A 85 -3.26 -12.21 10.36
N CYS A 86 -2.04 -11.69 10.42
CA CYS A 86 -1.80 -10.25 10.33
C CYS A 86 -2.22 -9.67 8.97
N PHE A 87 -1.99 -10.41 7.88
CA PHE A 87 -2.43 -10.00 6.55
C PHE A 87 -3.97 -9.98 6.44
N MET A 88 -4.64 -10.99 6.98
CA MET A 88 -6.10 -11.04 7.08
C MET A 88 -6.66 -9.85 7.86
N GLU A 89 -6.11 -9.57 9.04
CA GLU A 89 -6.54 -8.47 9.90
C GLU A 89 -6.33 -7.12 9.22
N LEU A 90 -5.16 -6.90 8.65
CA LEU A 90 -4.82 -5.66 7.94
C LEU A 90 -5.78 -5.41 6.78
N LEU A 91 -5.96 -6.40 5.89
CA LEU A 91 -6.86 -6.27 4.75
C LEU A 91 -8.33 -6.18 5.14
N SER A 92 -8.71 -6.64 6.34
CA SER A 92 -10.08 -6.52 6.83
C SER A 92 -10.50 -5.04 6.94
N GLY A 93 -9.58 -4.16 7.37
CA GLY A 93 -9.80 -2.72 7.47
C GLY A 93 -9.85 -2.00 6.13
N PHE A 94 -9.32 -2.60 5.07
CA PHE A 94 -9.32 -2.04 3.71
C PHE A 94 -10.25 -2.80 2.75
N ARG A 95 -11.05 -3.74 3.25
CA ARG A 95 -11.83 -4.69 2.46
C ARG A 95 -12.71 -4.03 1.41
N ASP A 96 -13.35 -2.94 1.76
CA ASP A 96 -14.29 -2.25 0.86
C ASP A 96 -13.58 -1.60 -0.34
N ASN A 97 -12.29 -1.25 -0.20
CA ASN A 97 -11.47 -0.74 -1.30
C ASN A 97 -11.13 -1.82 -2.35
N PHE A 98 -11.23 -3.11 -2.00
CA PHE A 98 -10.95 -4.23 -2.90
C PHE A 98 -12.23 -4.87 -3.47
N CYS A 99 -13.41 -4.45 -3.01
CA CYS A 99 -14.66 -4.98 -3.51
C CYS A 99 -15.08 -4.21 -4.77
N GLN A 100 -14.90 -4.79 -5.96
CA GLN A 100 -15.28 -4.17 -7.24
C GLN A 100 -16.74 -3.69 -7.28
N LYS A 101 -17.64 -4.35 -6.55
CA LYS A 101 -19.06 -3.94 -6.45
C LYS A 101 -19.25 -2.61 -5.72
N LEU A 102 -18.29 -2.23 -4.89
CA LEU A 102 -18.29 -1.02 -4.09
C LEU A 102 -17.45 0.10 -4.74
N ASP A 103 -16.79 -0.15 -5.88
CA ASP A 103 -15.91 0.84 -6.50
C ASP A 103 -16.61 2.19 -6.71
N ASN A 104 -17.86 2.19 -7.19
CA ASN A 104 -18.65 3.40 -7.41
C ASN A 104 -19.46 3.87 -6.17
N SER A 105 -19.19 3.30 -5.00
CA SER A 105 -19.90 3.62 -3.76
C SER A 105 -19.08 4.52 -2.84
N ALA A 106 -19.78 5.25 -1.97
CA ALA A 106 -19.16 6.10 -0.95
C ALA A 106 -18.37 5.32 0.12
N VAL A 107 -18.50 3.99 0.16
CA VAL A 107 -17.79 3.11 1.10
C VAL A 107 -16.62 2.36 0.45
N GLY A 108 -16.56 2.32 -0.88
CA GLY A 108 -15.44 1.72 -1.61
C GLY A 108 -14.33 2.72 -1.93
N ILE A 109 -13.50 2.37 -2.92
CA ILE A 109 -12.29 3.13 -3.23
C ILE A 109 -12.57 4.59 -3.61
N GLN A 110 -13.66 4.90 -4.32
CA GLN A 110 -14.03 6.27 -4.66
C GLN A 110 -14.41 7.10 -3.43
N GLY A 111 -15.04 6.48 -2.43
CA GLY A 111 -15.27 7.09 -1.12
C GLY A 111 -13.97 7.43 -0.42
N THR A 112 -13.01 6.50 -0.39
CA THR A 112 -11.69 6.71 0.21
C THR A 112 -10.87 7.79 -0.52
N LEU A 113 -10.93 7.84 -1.86
CA LEU A 113 -10.32 8.91 -2.66
C LEU A 113 -10.97 10.27 -2.37
N SER A 114 -12.30 10.30 -2.22
CA SER A 114 -13.02 11.51 -1.84
C SER A 114 -12.62 12.01 -0.45
N LYS A 115 -12.41 11.11 0.52
CA LYS A 115 -11.88 11.46 1.84
C LYS A 115 -10.48 12.06 1.73
N LEU A 116 -9.60 11.51 0.88
CA LEU A 116 -8.28 12.11 0.62
C LEU A 116 -8.42 13.54 0.09
N SER A 117 -9.25 13.77 -0.93
CA SER A 117 -9.50 15.11 -1.48
C SER A 117 -10.03 16.08 -0.42
N GLN A 118 -10.94 15.64 0.44
CA GLN A 118 -11.45 16.45 1.55
C GLN A 118 -10.36 16.78 2.57
N LEU A 119 -9.47 15.83 2.87
CA LEU A 119 -8.34 16.04 3.77
C LEU A 119 -7.37 17.07 3.20
N VAL A 120 -7.03 16.97 1.90
CA VAL A 120 -6.20 17.98 1.22
C VAL A 120 -6.91 19.33 1.22
N ALA A 121 -8.22 19.38 0.97
CA ALA A 121 -8.97 20.65 1.03
C ALA A 121 -8.95 21.28 2.43
N LYS A 122 -8.99 20.47 3.50
CA LYS A 122 -8.93 20.92 4.90
C LYS A 122 -7.59 21.57 5.23
N TYR A 123 -6.48 20.99 4.79
CA TYR A 123 -5.13 21.45 5.17
C TYR A 123 -4.43 22.33 4.12
N ASP A 124 -4.78 22.21 2.85
CA ASP A 124 -4.23 22.98 1.73
C ASP A 124 -5.27 23.13 0.60
N GLY A 125 -6.29 23.95 0.85
CA GLY A 125 -7.36 24.20 -0.12
C GLY A 125 -6.90 24.84 -1.43
N GLU A 126 -5.75 25.53 -1.44
CA GLU A 126 -5.14 26.03 -2.69
C GLU A 126 -4.64 24.86 -3.54
N LEU A 127 -3.89 23.93 -2.93
CA LEU A 127 -3.37 22.76 -3.62
C LEU A 127 -4.49 21.86 -4.16
N GLN A 128 -5.53 21.61 -3.37
CA GLN A 128 -6.66 20.80 -3.82
C GLN A 128 -7.36 21.41 -5.04
N ARG A 129 -7.66 22.72 -5.01
CA ARG A 129 -8.29 23.41 -6.13
C ARG A 129 -7.39 23.41 -7.36
N TYR A 130 -6.09 23.61 -7.17
CA TYR A 130 -5.15 23.58 -8.28
C TYR A 130 -5.15 22.21 -8.96
N LEU A 131 -5.06 21.12 -8.19
CA LEU A 131 -5.06 19.77 -8.74
C LEU A 131 -6.36 19.45 -9.47
N GLU A 132 -7.51 19.66 -8.82
CA GLU A 132 -8.81 19.20 -9.34
C GLU A 132 -9.46 20.15 -10.34
N ILE A 133 -9.28 21.47 -10.20
CA ILE A 133 -9.94 22.48 -11.04
C ILE A 133 -8.98 23.04 -12.09
N THR A 134 -7.75 23.39 -11.72
CA THR A 134 -6.81 24.03 -12.65
C THR A 134 -6.14 23.02 -13.57
N THR A 135 -5.63 21.93 -13.00
CA THR A 135 -4.99 20.87 -13.79
C THR A 135 -5.93 19.73 -14.15
N GLU A 136 -7.13 19.66 -13.57
CA GLU A 136 -8.12 18.59 -13.82
C GLU A 136 -7.57 17.17 -13.56
N ILE A 137 -6.63 17.03 -12.63
CA ILE A 137 -6.07 15.74 -12.23
C ILE A 137 -7.02 15.07 -11.25
N ASN A 138 -7.64 13.98 -11.69
CA ASN A 138 -8.44 13.14 -10.82
C ASN A 138 -7.54 12.33 -9.85
N PRO A 139 -7.82 12.33 -8.52
CA PRO A 139 -7.13 11.51 -7.53
C PRO A 139 -6.98 10.04 -7.90
N GLN A 140 -7.94 9.47 -8.62
CA GLN A 140 -7.89 8.08 -9.08
C GLN A 140 -6.65 7.75 -9.92
N PHE A 141 -6.08 8.72 -10.64
CA PHE A 141 -4.92 8.48 -11.51
C PHE A 141 -3.58 8.35 -10.77
N TYR A 142 -3.51 8.72 -9.50
CA TYR A 142 -2.30 8.60 -8.67
C TYR A 142 -2.58 7.88 -7.34
N ALA A 143 -3.60 8.32 -6.59
CA ALA A 143 -3.85 7.84 -5.23
C ALA A 143 -4.53 6.47 -5.18
N PHE A 144 -5.15 6.00 -6.27
CA PHE A 144 -5.72 4.64 -6.31
C PHE A 144 -4.67 3.59 -5.94
N ARG A 145 -3.50 3.66 -6.58
CA ARG A 145 -2.38 2.74 -6.34
C ARG A 145 -1.79 2.93 -4.95
N TRP A 146 -1.61 4.18 -4.52
CA TRP A 146 -1.09 4.53 -3.20
C TRP A 146 -1.91 3.87 -2.08
N ILE A 147 -3.23 3.95 -2.20
CA ILE A 147 -4.17 3.48 -1.18
C ILE A 147 -4.35 1.96 -1.26
N THR A 148 -4.57 1.42 -2.46
CA THR A 148 -4.85 -0.02 -2.62
C THR A 148 -3.63 -0.90 -2.35
N LEU A 149 -2.41 -0.36 -2.47
CA LEU A 149 -1.17 -1.07 -2.19
C LEU A 149 -0.48 -0.60 -0.91
N LEU A 150 -1.15 0.20 -0.07
CA LEU A 150 -0.59 0.68 1.21
C LEU A 150 0.83 1.25 1.06
N LEU A 151 1.06 2.00 -0.02
CA LEU A 151 2.30 2.65 -0.39
C LEU A 151 3.50 1.73 -0.70
N THR A 152 3.32 0.41 -0.81
CA THR A 152 4.43 -0.54 -1.06
C THR A 152 5.15 -0.33 -2.39
N GLN A 153 4.53 0.36 -3.34
CA GLN A 153 5.12 0.70 -4.63
C GLN A 153 5.57 2.16 -4.76
N GLU A 154 5.37 2.99 -3.74
CA GLU A 154 5.85 4.39 -3.76
C GLU A 154 7.22 4.55 -3.12
N PHE A 155 7.56 3.62 -2.22
CA PHE A 155 8.76 3.67 -1.42
C PHE A 155 9.55 2.37 -1.56
N ASN A 156 10.84 2.43 -1.27
CA ASN A 156 11.63 1.20 -1.19
C ASN A 156 11.20 0.37 0.03
N PHE A 157 11.61 -0.89 0.05
CA PHE A 157 11.16 -1.86 1.05
C PHE A 157 11.42 -1.42 2.50
N ALA A 158 12.58 -0.82 2.78
CA ALA A 158 12.92 -0.36 4.13
C ALA A 158 12.07 0.84 4.55
N ASP A 159 11.85 1.79 3.64
CA ASP A 159 10.99 2.94 3.87
C ASP A 159 9.52 2.51 4.04
N THR A 160 9.05 1.50 3.29
CA THR A 160 7.72 0.92 3.48
C THR A 160 7.54 0.36 4.89
N ILE A 161 8.50 -0.43 5.39
CA ILE A 161 8.43 -0.96 6.77
C ILE A 161 8.37 0.18 7.78
N HIS A 162 9.20 1.21 7.64
CA HIS A 162 9.21 2.36 8.55
C HIS A 162 7.90 3.16 8.51
N ILE A 163 7.29 3.32 7.33
CA ILE A 163 5.95 3.90 7.20
C ILE A 163 4.92 3.02 7.91
N TRP A 164 5.03 1.71 7.78
CA TRP A 164 4.09 0.75 8.34
C TRP A 164 4.14 0.69 9.86
N ASP A 165 5.30 0.94 10.49
CA ASP A 165 5.39 1.10 11.94
C ASP A 165 4.43 2.20 12.44
N THR A 166 4.31 3.31 11.72
CA THR A 166 3.36 4.39 12.05
C THR A 166 1.94 4.00 11.67
N LEU A 167 1.75 3.45 10.47
CA LEU A 167 0.45 3.02 9.96
C LEU A 167 -0.28 2.07 10.93
N LEU A 168 0.46 1.13 11.53
CA LEU A 168 -0.10 0.06 12.36
C LEU A 168 -0.17 0.43 13.85
N SER A 169 0.56 1.45 14.32
CA SER A 169 0.58 1.85 15.72
C SER A 169 -0.36 3.01 16.06
N ASP A 170 -0.88 3.70 15.06
CA ASP A 170 -1.73 4.87 15.26
C ASP A 170 -3.13 4.50 15.77
N PRO A 171 -3.64 5.16 16.83
CA PRO A 171 -4.93 4.85 17.44
C PRO A 171 -6.14 5.19 16.55
N ASP A 172 -6.00 6.09 15.57
CA ASP A 172 -7.06 6.39 14.60
C ASP A 172 -7.22 5.27 13.55
N GLY A 173 -6.29 4.32 13.54
CA GLY A 173 -6.30 3.13 12.71
C GLY A 173 -5.58 3.29 11.36
N PRO A 174 -5.34 2.17 10.65
CA PRO A 174 -4.52 2.16 9.44
C PRO A 174 -5.08 3.02 8.31
N GLN A 175 -6.40 3.01 8.09
CA GLN A 175 -6.99 3.73 6.97
C GLN A 175 -6.86 5.25 7.12
N GLU A 176 -7.20 5.81 8.28
CA GLU A 176 -7.11 7.27 8.48
C GLU A 176 -5.64 7.73 8.50
N THR A 177 -4.75 6.93 9.08
CA THR A 177 -3.30 7.19 9.06
C THR A 177 -2.74 7.17 7.64
N LEU A 178 -3.13 6.21 6.80
CA LEU A 178 -2.75 6.16 5.39
C LEU A 178 -3.18 7.42 4.65
N LEU A 179 -4.41 7.89 4.86
CA LEU A 179 -4.91 9.10 4.23
C LEU A 179 -4.13 10.35 4.67
N ARG A 180 -3.76 10.45 5.95
CA ARG A 180 -2.86 11.51 6.44
C ARG A 180 -1.50 11.46 5.77
N ILE A 181 -0.92 10.28 5.60
CA ILE A 181 0.38 10.11 4.92
C ILE A 181 0.25 10.51 3.44
N CYS A 182 -0.78 10.05 2.73
CA CYS A 182 -1.05 10.47 1.34
C CYS A 182 -1.25 11.98 1.21
N CYS A 183 -1.94 12.62 2.16
CA CYS A 183 -2.11 14.08 2.19
C CYS A 183 -0.77 14.79 2.43
N ALA A 184 0.04 14.31 3.39
CA ALA A 184 1.37 14.83 3.65
C ALA A 184 2.29 14.69 2.42
N MET A 185 2.20 13.57 1.69
CA MET A 185 2.93 13.39 0.43
C MET A 185 2.62 14.51 -0.57
N LEU A 186 1.35 14.88 -0.75
CA LEU A 186 0.95 15.98 -1.63
C LEU A 186 1.48 17.33 -1.16
N ILE A 187 1.36 17.62 0.14
CA ILE A 187 1.83 18.88 0.76
C ILE A 187 3.34 19.05 0.60
N LEU A 188 4.13 17.97 0.74
CA LEU A 188 5.59 18.04 0.61
C LEU A 188 6.05 18.43 -0.80
N VAL A 189 5.32 18.01 -1.83
CA VAL A 189 5.63 18.35 -3.23
C VAL A 189 4.82 19.53 -3.77
N ARG A 190 4.02 20.19 -2.91
CA ARG A 190 3.15 21.33 -3.25
C ARG A 190 3.78 22.35 -4.18
N LYS A 191 4.99 22.83 -3.86
CA LYS A 191 5.68 23.86 -4.66
C LYS A 191 5.87 23.44 -6.12
N ARG A 192 6.13 22.15 -6.36
CA ARG A 192 6.30 21.59 -7.70
C ARG A 192 4.94 21.42 -8.38
N LEU A 193 3.93 20.98 -7.63
CA LEU A 193 2.57 20.80 -8.14
C LEU A 193 1.96 22.13 -8.61
N LEU A 194 2.04 23.18 -7.80
CA LEU A 194 1.49 24.50 -8.14
C LEU A 194 2.22 25.19 -9.31
N ALA A 195 3.43 24.75 -9.65
CA ALA A 195 4.20 25.26 -10.76
C ALA A 195 4.08 24.41 -12.04
N GLY A 196 3.50 23.21 -11.92
CA GLY A 196 3.42 22.23 -13.00
C GLY A 196 2.05 22.20 -13.69
N ASP A 197 2.01 21.65 -14.89
CA ASP A 197 0.80 21.38 -15.66
C ASP A 197 0.26 19.94 -15.40
N PHE A 198 -0.84 19.57 -16.08
CA PHE A 198 -1.42 18.23 -15.97
C PHE A 198 -0.38 17.11 -16.14
N THR A 199 0.43 17.17 -17.20
CA THR A 199 1.36 16.09 -17.56
C THR A 199 2.50 15.97 -16.55
N SER A 200 3.12 17.10 -16.19
CA SER A 200 4.24 17.12 -15.24
C SER A 200 3.80 16.73 -13.83
N ASN A 201 2.63 17.18 -13.39
CA ASN A 201 2.07 16.83 -12.08
C ASN A 201 1.65 15.37 -12.02
N LEU A 202 0.96 14.84 -13.04
CA LEU A 202 0.58 13.43 -13.06
C LEU A 202 1.82 12.54 -13.05
N LYS A 203 2.86 12.88 -13.84
CA LYS A 203 4.12 12.15 -13.83
C LYS A 203 4.81 12.20 -12.47
N LEU A 204 4.79 13.35 -11.80
CA LEU A 204 5.35 13.54 -10.46
C LEU A 204 4.63 12.68 -9.41
N LEU A 205 3.30 12.60 -9.49
CA LEU A 205 2.50 11.83 -8.54
C LEU A 205 2.57 10.32 -8.81
N GLN A 206 2.67 9.91 -10.07
CA GLN A 206 2.86 8.50 -10.42
C GLN A 206 4.28 8.00 -10.13
N ASN A 207 5.25 8.90 -10.03
CA ASN A 207 6.65 8.59 -9.73
C ASN A 207 7.12 9.51 -8.59
N TYR A 208 6.62 9.24 -7.39
CA TYR A 208 6.86 10.10 -6.23
C TYR A 208 8.37 10.26 -5.97
N PRO A 209 8.87 11.48 -5.73
CA PRO A 209 10.30 11.72 -5.59
C PRO A 209 10.83 11.12 -4.28
N PRO A 210 12.12 10.74 -4.22
CA PRO A 210 12.77 10.34 -2.98
C PRO A 210 12.57 11.39 -1.89
N THR A 211 12.11 10.95 -0.73
CA THR A 211 11.68 11.83 0.37
C THR A 211 12.19 11.29 1.69
N ASN A 212 12.49 12.19 2.63
CA ASN A 212 12.84 11.80 3.99
C ASN A 212 11.59 11.29 4.73
N ILE A 213 11.54 9.98 5.03
CA ILE A 213 10.38 9.33 5.65
C ILE A 213 10.07 9.91 7.03
N SER A 214 11.06 10.17 7.87
CA SER A 214 10.83 10.77 9.19
C SER A 214 10.17 12.15 9.09
N HIS A 215 10.56 12.96 8.09
CA HIS A 215 9.92 14.24 7.84
C HIS A 215 8.49 14.09 7.27
N LEU A 216 8.28 13.12 6.38
CA LEU A 216 6.95 12.78 5.86
C LEU A 216 5.99 12.39 6.99
N LEU A 217 6.42 11.47 7.86
CA LEU A 217 5.62 11.01 9.00
C LEU A 217 5.40 12.14 10.02
N TYR A 218 6.40 12.99 10.25
CA TYR A 218 6.23 14.19 11.07
C TYR A 218 5.13 15.11 10.54
N VAL A 219 5.10 15.37 9.23
CA VAL A 219 4.04 16.19 8.61
C VAL A 219 2.69 15.48 8.72
N ALA A 220 2.62 14.18 8.43
CA ALA A 220 1.39 13.39 8.52
C ALA A 220 0.78 13.43 9.93
N ASN A 221 1.59 13.32 10.98
CA ASN A 221 1.15 13.40 12.38
C ASN A 221 0.66 14.78 12.80
N LYS A 222 0.85 15.83 11.99
CA LYS A 222 0.23 17.15 12.23
C LYS A 222 -1.16 17.27 11.60
N LEU A 223 -1.62 16.28 10.85
CA LEU A 223 -2.88 16.29 10.09
C LEU A 223 -4.03 15.56 10.82
N HIS A 224 -4.11 15.65 12.15
CA HIS A 224 -5.29 15.23 12.94
C HIS A 224 -6.42 16.27 12.85
#